data_AF-A0A7C1IYG3-F1
#
_entry.id   AF-A0A7C1IYG3-F1
#
_cell.length_a   1.000
_cell.length_b   1.000
_cell.length_c   1.000
_cell.angle_alpha   90.00
_cell.angle_beta   90.00
_cell.angle_gamma   90.00
#
_symmetry.space_group_name_H-M   'P 1'
#
loop_
_entity.id
_entity.type
_entity.pdbx_description
1 polymer ?
#
loop_
_entity_poly.entity_id
_entity_poly.type
_entity_poly.pdbx_seq_one_letter_code
_entity_poly.pdbx_strand_id
1 'polypeptide(L)'
;MQTSTSEAKEMTAAPLKYLPNGKVDWGTMWNTFCKLASEDGGRPHRGQMMQVTPTVNEACEAYETVVTELRRGIKEVSGLLALPAEPGWVAVVCASPSMARWLNEAIVQENVPARHRGHLLLVPAAADFTLKGEIKSVITVVAKTTHYWNNHLPAEAKIALEWEDRLAKLSMQVKRWLKLA
;
A
#
# COMPACT_ATOMS: atom_id res chain seq x y z
N MET A 1 11.79 -23.51 37.37
CA MET A 1 11.88 -22.93 36.01
C MET A 1 10.59 -23.29 35.29
N GLN A 2 9.67 -22.34 35.17
CA GLN A 2 8.46 -22.49 34.35
C GLN A 2 8.60 -21.54 33.18
N THR A 3 8.75 -22.11 31.99
CA THR A 3 8.72 -21.42 30.71
C THR A 3 7.28 -21.01 30.44
N SER A 4 6.98 -19.71 30.56
CA SER A 4 5.72 -19.15 30.10
C SER A 4 5.76 -19.04 28.57
N THR A 5 5.14 -20.00 27.91
CA THR A 5 4.73 -19.86 26.52
C THR A 5 3.71 -18.73 26.46
N SER A 6 4.14 -17.56 25.99
CA SER A 6 3.25 -16.44 25.68
C SER A 6 2.31 -16.90 24.58
N GLU A 7 1.08 -17.20 24.98
CA GLU A 7 -0.04 -17.49 24.09
C GLU A 7 -0.28 -16.25 23.23
N ALA A 8 0.27 -16.29 22.01
CA ALA A 8 0.05 -15.28 20.99
C ALA A 8 -1.43 -15.33 20.62
N LYS A 9 -2.23 -14.50 21.27
CA LYS A 9 -3.61 -14.24 20.85
C LYS A 9 -3.56 -13.79 19.39
N GLU A 10 -3.95 -14.67 18.48
CA GLU A 10 -4.16 -14.35 17.07
C GLU A 10 -5.11 -13.15 17.03
N MET A 11 -4.58 -12.00 16.62
CA MET A 11 -5.40 -10.82 16.43
C MET A 11 -6.24 -11.06 15.18
N THR A 12 -7.47 -11.54 15.37
CA THR A 12 -8.43 -11.71 14.28
C THR A 12 -8.64 -10.36 13.59
N ALA A 13 -8.41 -10.30 12.28
CA ALA A 13 -8.55 -9.08 11.51
C ALA A 13 -9.97 -8.49 11.65
N ALA A 14 -10.08 -7.17 11.85
CA ALA A 14 -11.35 -6.48 12.08
C ALA A 14 -12.45 -6.92 11.09
N PRO A 15 -13.68 -7.26 11.52
CA PRO A 15 -14.72 -7.76 10.61
C PRO A 15 -15.06 -6.72 9.53
N LEU A 16 -15.44 -7.19 8.33
CA LEU A 16 -15.93 -6.31 7.26
C LEU A 16 -17.24 -5.65 7.69
N LYS A 17 -17.34 -4.34 7.50
CA LYS A 17 -18.60 -3.58 7.61
C LYS A 17 -19.20 -3.43 6.21
N TYR A 18 -20.52 -3.42 6.13
CA TYR A 18 -21.23 -3.35 4.86
C TYR A 18 -22.23 -2.20 4.85
N LEU A 19 -22.32 -1.52 3.72
CA LEU A 19 -23.33 -0.52 3.42
C LEU A 19 -24.69 -1.22 3.17
N PRO A 20 -25.82 -0.47 3.22
CA PRO A 20 -27.14 -1.02 2.90
C PRO A 20 -27.26 -1.64 1.51
N ASN A 21 -26.41 -1.23 0.56
CA ASN A 21 -26.36 -1.79 -0.80
C ASN A 21 -25.53 -3.09 -0.91
N GLY A 22 -25.06 -3.65 0.20
CA GLY A 22 -24.29 -4.89 0.26
C GLY A 22 -22.80 -4.75 -0.07
N LYS A 23 -22.31 -3.56 -0.42
CA LYS A 23 -20.86 -3.32 -0.63
C LYS A 23 -20.15 -3.09 0.70
N VAL A 24 -18.85 -3.38 0.76
CA VAL A 24 -18.04 -3.09 1.96
C VAL A 24 -17.94 -1.58 2.15
N ASP A 25 -18.19 -1.13 3.38
CA ASP A 25 -17.99 0.26 3.80
C ASP A 25 -16.52 0.45 4.19
N TRP A 26 -15.65 0.66 3.20
CA TRP A 26 -14.22 0.81 3.46
C TRP A 26 -13.94 2.10 4.24
N GLY A 27 -14.62 3.19 3.90
CA GLY A 27 -14.41 4.51 4.49
C GLY A 27 -14.64 4.58 6.00
N THR A 28 -15.52 3.73 6.56
CA THR A 28 -15.77 3.67 8.02
C THR A 28 -15.30 2.38 8.67
N MET A 29 -14.59 1.52 7.93
CA MET A 29 -14.19 0.21 8.42
C MET A 29 -13.26 0.29 9.64
N TRP A 30 -12.36 1.28 9.68
CA TRP A 30 -11.39 1.47 10.75
C TRP A 30 -11.60 2.78 11.51
N ASN A 31 -11.53 2.71 12.84
CA ASN A 31 -11.54 3.89 13.70
C ASN A 31 -10.14 4.26 14.23
N THR A 32 -9.22 3.30 14.24
CA THR A 32 -7.83 3.44 14.70
C THR A 32 -6.90 2.59 13.83
N PHE A 33 -5.65 3.03 13.68
CA PHE A 33 -4.61 2.31 12.94
C PHE A 33 -3.53 1.80 13.90
N CYS A 34 -3.00 0.61 13.61
CA CYS A 34 -1.88 0.03 14.38
C CYS A 34 -0.56 0.72 14.02
N LYS A 35 0.46 0.58 14.89
CA LYS A 35 1.83 1.02 14.60
C LYS A 35 2.40 0.39 13.34
N LEU A 36 3.15 1.15 12.54
CA LEU A 36 3.89 0.60 11.41
C LEU A 36 5.01 -0.33 11.87
N ALA A 37 5.35 -1.31 11.04
CA ALA A 37 6.46 -2.21 11.30
C ALA A 37 7.82 -1.48 11.43
N SER A 38 7.98 -0.37 10.69
CA SER A 38 9.16 0.48 10.72
C SER A 38 9.40 1.22 12.05
N GLU A 39 8.36 1.37 12.89
CA GLU A 39 8.46 2.09 14.16
C GLU A 39 8.71 1.11 15.32
N ASP A 40 9.91 1.17 15.91
CA ASP A 40 10.40 0.37 17.06
C ASP A 40 10.20 -1.17 16.97
N GLY A 41 10.04 -1.72 15.76
CA GLY A 41 9.79 -3.14 15.55
C GLY A 41 8.33 -3.56 15.72
N GLY A 42 7.39 -2.67 15.36
CA GLY A 42 5.98 -3.02 15.24
C GLY A 42 5.77 -4.31 14.43
N ARG A 43 4.72 -5.09 14.76
CA ARG A 43 4.40 -6.27 13.98
C ARG A 43 3.82 -5.87 12.63
N PRO A 44 4.27 -6.46 11.52
CA PRO A 44 3.63 -6.30 10.22
C PRO A 44 2.14 -6.68 10.28
N HIS A 45 1.32 -5.99 9.49
CA HIS A 45 -0.10 -6.29 9.33
C HIS A 45 -0.33 -7.74 8.92
N ARG A 46 0.52 -8.29 8.03
CA ARG A 46 0.52 -9.71 7.68
C ARG A 46 1.74 -10.40 8.27
N GLY A 47 1.56 -11.60 8.82
CA GLY A 47 2.68 -12.40 9.34
C GLY A 47 3.68 -12.88 8.28
N GLN A 48 3.26 -12.98 7.01
CA GLN A 48 4.10 -13.42 5.90
C GLN A 48 3.84 -12.57 4.65
N MET A 49 4.83 -12.49 3.76
CA MET A 49 4.71 -11.79 2.48
C MET A 49 3.52 -12.32 1.66
N MET A 50 2.69 -11.42 1.14
CA MET A 50 1.61 -11.77 0.22
C MET A 50 2.20 -12.31 -1.08
N GLN A 51 1.71 -13.49 -1.48
CA GLN A 51 2.07 -14.10 -2.76
C GLN A 51 1.18 -13.51 -3.85
N VAL A 52 1.79 -13.17 -4.98
CA VAL A 52 1.07 -12.65 -6.15
C VAL A 52 1.31 -13.63 -7.28
N THR A 53 0.23 -14.14 -7.86
CA THR A 53 0.31 -15.10 -8.96
C THR A 53 0.90 -14.41 -10.20
N PRO A 54 2.00 -14.92 -10.78
CA PRO A 54 2.73 -14.23 -11.85
C PRO A 54 1.98 -14.25 -13.19
N THR A 55 1.03 -15.16 -13.38
CA THR A 55 0.16 -15.21 -14.56
C THR A 55 -1.19 -14.57 -14.26
N VAL A 56 -1.43 -13.39 -14.84
CA VAL A 56 -2.67 -12.64 -14.69
C VAL A 56 -3.43 -12.72 -16.00
N ASN A 57 -4.60 -13.37 -16.00
CA ASN A 57 -5.53 -13.28 -17.11
C ASN A 57 -6.36 -12.00 -16.92
N GLU A 58 -5.86 -10.88 -17.44
CA GLU A 58 -6.50 -9.57 -17.32
C GLU A 58 -7.89 -9.50 -17.95
N ALA A 59 -8.13 -10.33 -18.97
CA ALA A 59 -9.42 -10.38 -19.66
C ALA A 59 -10.51 -11.10 -18.85
N CYS A 60 -10.17 -11.63 -17.66
CA CYS A 60 -11.13 -12.30 -16.80
C CYS A 60 -11.95 -11.29 -15.99
N GLU A 61 -13.28 -11.46 -15.98
CA GLU A 61 -14.22 -10.67 -15.18
C GLU A 61 -13.87 -10.61 -13.69
N ALA A 62 -13.28 -11.67 -13.15
CA ALA A 62 -12.81 -11.71 -11.77
C ALA A 62 -11.69 -10.71 -11.50
N TYR A 63 -10.75 -10.53 -12.44
CA TYR A 63 -9.67 -9.54 -12.32
C TYR A 63 -10.24 -8.12 -12.31
N GLU A 64 -11.13 -7.80 -13.25
CA GLU A 64 -11.79 -6.50 -13.32
C GLU A 64 -12.59 -6.17 -12.05
N THR A 65 -13.24 -7.18 -11.47
CA THR A 65 -13.94 -7.05 -10.18
C THR A 65 -12.98 -6.70 -9.06
N VAL A 66 -11.83 -7.40 -8.97
CA VAL A 66 -10.78 -7.13 -7.97
C VAL A 66 -10.21 -5.72 -8.15
N VAL A 67 -9.82 -5.34 -9.37
CA VAL A 67 -9.26 -4.02 -9.67
C VAL A 67 -10.27 -2.92 -9.34
N THR A 68 -11.54 -3.11 -9.71
CA THR A 68 -12.62 -2.16 -9.39
C THR A 68 -12.78 -1.97 -7.89
N GLU A 69 -12.79 -3.08 -7.14
CA GLU A 69 -12.98 -3.04 -5.69
C GLU A 69 -11.77 -2.44 -4.96
N LEU A 70 -10.54 -2.76 -5.37
CA LEU A 70 -9.31 -2.15 -4.86
C LEU A 70 -9.33 -0.63 -5.09
N ARG A 71 -9.68 -0.20 -6.30
CA ARG A 71 -9.72 1.24 -6.64
C ARG A 71 -10.75 1.98 -5.80
N ARG A 72 -11.94 1.39 -5.63
CA ARG A 72 -13.00 1.94 -4.79
C ARG A 72 -12.55 2.05 -3.33
N GLY A 73 -12.08 0.95 -2.77
CA GLY A 73 -11.67 0.90 -1.36
C GLY A 73 -10.51 1.84 -1.04
N ILE A 74 -9.48 1.87 -1.88
CA ILE A 74 -8.35 2.82 -1.73
C ILE A 74 -8.84 4.26 -1.74
N LYS A 75 -9.74 4.61 -2.67
CA LYS A 75 -10.29 5.97 -2.74
C LYS A 75 -11.09 6.33 -1.49
N GLU A 76 -11.93 5.43 -1.01
CA GLU A 76 -12.77 5.66 0.18
C GLU A 76 -11.95 5.83 1.45
N VAL A 77 -10.88 5.06 1.64
CA VAL A 77 -10.10 5.05 2.90
C VAL A 77 -9.02 6.12 2.96
N SER A 78 -8.43 6.46 1.81
CA SER A 78 -7.23 7.30 1.76
C SER A 78 -7.45 8.62 1.03
N GLY A 79 -8.55 8.74 0.28
CA GLY A 79 -8.78 9.85 -0.64
C GLY A 79 -7.92 9.81 -1.91
N LEU A 80 -6.92 8.92 -2.02
CA LEU A 80 -6.05 8.80 -3.18
C LEU A 80 -6.79 8.18 -4.37
N LEU A 81 -6.45 8.64 -5.57
CA LEU A 81 -7.00 8.06 -6.80
C LEU A 81 -6.24 6.78 -7.15
N ALA A 82 -6.96 5.74 -7.54
CA ALA A 82 -6.38 4.49 -8.03
C ALA A 82 -6.86 4.20 -9.46
N LEU A 83 -5.93 3.79 -10.31
CA LEU A 83 -6.11 3.54 -11.74
C LEU A 83 -5.66 2.12 -12.10
N PRO A 84 -6.27 1.48 -13.10
CA PRO A 84 -5.70 0.26 -13.69
C PRO A 84 -4.27 0.53 -14.17
N ALA A 85 -3.38 -0.45 -14.01
CA ALA A 85 -1.98 -0.37 -14.43
C ALA A 85 -1.61 -1.63 -15.24
N GLU A 86 -0.32 -1.93 -15.34
CA GLU A 86 0.14 -3.18 -15.93
C GLU A 86 -0.44 -4.44 -15.23
N PRO A 87 -0.50 -5.59 -15.92
CA PRO A 87 -1.04 -6.82 -15.37
C PRO A 87 -0.48 -7.15 -14.00
N GLY A 88 -1.39 -7.39 -13.06
CA GLY A 88 -1.04 -7.71 -11.68
C GLY A 88 -0.94 -6.50 -10.76
N TRP A 89 -1.19 -5.29 -11.25
CA TRP A 89 -0.98 -4.05 -10.51
C TRP A 89 -2.12 -3.05 -10.66
N VAL A 90 -2.35 -2.30 -9.59
CA VAL A 90 -3.17 -1.09 -9.55
C VAL A 90 -2.26 0.08 -9.19
N ALA A 91 -2.33 1.17 -9.95
CA ALA A 91 -1.55 2.38 -9.70
C ALA A 91 -2.33 3.37 -8.83
N VAL A 92 -1.82 3.64 -7.63
CA VAL A 92 -2.30 4.69 -6.72
C VAL A 92 -1.51 5.97 -6.99
N VAL A 93 -2.22 7.06 -7.24
CA VAL A 93 -1.65 8.38 -7.51
C VAL A 93 -1.35 9.07 -6.20
N CYS A 94 -0.06 9.20 -5.88
CA CYS A 94 0.42 9.92 -4.71
C CYS A 94 0.65 11.41 -5.01
N ALA A 95 0.68 12.23 -3.95
CA ALA A 95 0.87 13.67 -4.07
C ALA A 95 2.28 14.05 -4.57
N SER A 96 3.27 13.20 -4.34
CA SER A 96 4.67 13.43 -4.72
C SER A 96 5.41 12.09 -4.97
N PRO A 97 6.58 12.10 -5.63
CA PRO A 97 7.38 10.89 -5.79
C PRO A 97 7.90 10.38 -4.44
N SER A 98 8.20 11.30 -3.54
CA SER A 98 8.66 11.01 -2.18
C SER A 98 7.61 10.25 -1.39
N MET A 99 6.34 10.66 -1.50
CA MET A 99 5.21 9.93 -0.93
C MET A 99 5.11 8.53 -1.52
N ALA A 100 5.17 8.39 -2.85
CA ALA A 100 5.08 7.08 -3.49
C ALA A 100 6.22 6.14 -3.07
N ARG A 101 7.45 6.65 -2.98
CA ARG A 101 8.63 5.89 -2.50
C ARG A 101 8.45 5.45 -1.05
N TRP A 102 8.09 6.38 -0.17
CA TRP A 102 7.95 6.09 1.26
C TRP A 102 6.80 5.11 1.54
N LEU A 103 5.63 5.31 0.91
CA LEU A 103 4.50 4.38 1.01
C LEU A 103 4.89 2.98 0.52
N ASN A 104 5.63 2.88 -0.59
CA ASN A 104 6.13 1.60 -1.11
C ASN A 104 6.98 0.86 -0.08
N GLU A 105 8.00 1.51 0.47
CA GLU A 105 8.89 0.91 1.46
C GLU A 105 8.13 0.47 2.72
N ALA A 106 7.22 1.31 3.21
CA ALA A 106 6.38 0.98 4.37
C ALA A 106 5.43 -0.19 4.08
N ILE A 107 4.80 -0.26 2.90
CA ILE A 107 3.90 -1.37 2.52
C ILE A 107 4.66 -2.70 2.43
N VAL A 108 5.88 -2.68 1.87
CA VAL A 108 6.73 -3.89 1.81
C VAL A 108 7.04 -4.41 3.21
N GLN A 109 7.33 -3.54 4.17
CA GLN A 109 7.54 -3.93 5.57
C GLN A 109 6.28 -4.48 6.25
N GLU A 110 5.10 -4.12 5.75
CA GLU A 110 3.81 -4.70 6.18
C GLU A 110 3.50 -6.05 5.49
N ASN A 111 4.47 -6.63 4.78
CA ASN A 111 4.40 -7.92 4.09
C ASN A 111 3.37 -7.95 2.94
N VAL A 112 3.25 -6.83 2.22
CA VAL A 112 2.50 -6.74 0.97
C VAL A 112 3.45 -6.24 -0.12
N PRO A 113 3.52 -6.88 -1.30
CA PRO A 113 4.33 -6.38 -2.40
C PRO A 113 3.92 -4.96 -2.79
N ALA A 114 4.89 -4.10 -3.05
CA ALA A 114 4.64 -2.80 -3.65
C ALA A 114 5.81 -2.45 -4.58
N ARG A 115 5.53 -1.54 -5.52
CA ARG A 115 6.54 -0.89 -6.34
C ARG A 115 6.20 0.59 -6.42
N HIS A 116 7.14 1.44 -6.81
CA HIS A 116 6.84 2.82 -7.12
C HIS A 116 7.52 3.26 -8.42
N ARG A 117 6.87 4.20 -9.12
CA ARG A 117 7.40 4.85 -10.33
C ARG A 117 6.92 6.29 -10.37
N GLY A 118 7.84 7.25 -10.16
CA GLY A 118 7.46 8.66 -10.07
C GLY A 118 6.43 8.85 -8.96
N HIS A 119 5.28 9.44 -9.29
CA HIS A 119 4.17 9.68 -8.33
C HIS A 119 3.24 8.46 -8.16
N LEU A 120 3.53 7.34 -8.81
CA LEU A 120 2.67 6.16 -8.77
C LEU A 120 3.22 5.15 -7.75
N LEU A 121 2.35 4.74 -6.83
CA LEU A 121 2.52 3.55 -6.01
C LEU A 121 1.75 2.40 -6.67
N LEU A 122 2.43 1.30 -6.98
CA LEU A 122 1.83 0.11 -7.57
C LEU A 122 1.57 -0.91 -6.45
N VAL A 123 0.31 -1.32 -6.31
CA VAL A 123 -0.13 -2.35 -5.36
C VAL A 123 -0.68 -3.56 -6.12
N PRO A 124 -0.59 -4.78 -5.56
CA PRO A 124 -0.89 -5.98 -6.30
C PRO A 124 -2.40 -6.16 -6.51
N ALA A 125 -2.74 -6.79 -7.62
CA ALA A 125 -4.07 -7.28 -7.94
C ALA A 125 -3.95 -8.62 -8.66
N ALA A 126 -4.80 -9.58 -8.34
CA ALA A 126 -4.91 -10.83 -9.09
C ALA A 126 -6.35 -11.33 -9.06
N ALA A 127 -6.74 -12.12 -10.06
CA ALA A 127 -8.12 -12.58 -10.24
C ALA A 127 -8.61 -13.48 -9.09
N ASP A 128 -7.70 -14.13 -8.38
CA ASP A 128 -7.95 -15.01 -7.23
C ASP A 128 -8.01 -14.27 -5.89
N PHE A 129 -7.80 -12.94 -5.88
CA PHE A 129 -7.86 -12.15 -4.65
C PHE A 129 -9.25 -12.16 -4.03
N THR A 130 -9.29 -12.48 -2.74
CA THR A 130 -10.55 -12.53 -1.99
C THR A 130 -10.81 -11.24 -1.23
N LEU A 131 -12.10 -10.90 -1.06
CA LEU A 131 -12.52 -9.70 -0.34
C LEU A 131 -12.03 -9.67 1.12
N LYS A 132 -12.10 -10.82 1.82
CA LYS A 132 -11.70 -10.94 3.23
C LYS A 132 -10.19 -11.09 3.43
N GLY A 133 -9.46 -11.55 2.41
CA GLY A 133 -8.02 -11.76 2.43
C GLY A 133 -7.28 -10.62 1.75
N GLU A 134 -6.88 -10.85 0.50
CA GLU A 134 -5.91 -10.04 -0.24
C GLU A 134 -6.41 -8.62 -0.49
N ILE A 135 -7.66 -8.45 -0.93
CA ILE A 135 -8.25 -7.13 -1.22
C ILE A 135 -8.24 -6.26 0.04
N LYS A 136 -8.76 -6.80 1.15
CA LYS A 136 -8.75 -6.12 2.44
C LYS A 136 -7.34 -5.80 2.90
N SER A 137 -6.40 -6.74 2.77
CA SER A 137 -5.01 -6.50 3.18
C SER A 137 -4.37 -5.36 2.40
N VAL A 138 -4.52 -5.32 1.07
CA VAL A 138 -4.00 -4.23 0.23
C VAL A 138 -4.61 -2.88 0.63
N ILE A 139 -5.94 -2.81 0.75
CA ILE A 139 -6.63 -1.57 1.17
C ILE A 139 -6.18 -1.13 2.57
N THR A 140 -6.03 -2.08 3.51
CA THR A 140 -5.61 -1.80 4.89
C THR A 140 -4.21 -1.19 4.91
N VAL A 141 -3.24 -1.78 4.20
CA VAL A 141 -1.86 -1.27 4.23
C VAL A 141 -1.76 0.08 3.54
N VAL A 142 -2.51 0.34 2.46
CA VAL A 142 -2.57 1.66 1.82
C VAL A 142 -3.19 2.70 2.75
N ALA A 143 -4.29 2.36 3.44
CA ALA A 143 -4.91 3.24 4.44
C ALA A 143 -3.94 3.57 5.57
N LYS A 144 -3.30 2.54 6.15
CA LYS A 144 -2.34 2.65 7.24
C LYS A 144 -1.16 3.53 6.85
N THR A 145 -0.48 3.24 5.74
CA THR A 145 0.72 4.01 5.34
C THR A 145 0.36 5.42 4.89
N THR A 146 -0.80 5.65 4.26
CA THR A 146 -1.25 7.01 3.94
C THR A 146 -1.59 7.81 5.20
N HIS A 147 -2.25 7.20 6.19
CA HIS A 147 -2.51 7.84 7.48
C HIS A 147 -1.21 8.24 8.17
N TYR A 148 -0.22 7.35 8.17
CA TYR A 148 1.10 7.63 8.75
C TYR A 148 1.84 8.74 8.02
N TRP A 149 1.89 8.70 6.69
CA TRP A 149 2.46 9.77 5.90
C TRP A 149 1.80 11.11 6.23
N ASN A 150 0.48 11.17 6.31
CA ASN A 150 -0.23 12.43 6.56
C ASN A 150 -0.06 12.94 8.00
N ASN A 151 -0.18 12.06 8.99
CA ASN A 151 -0.40 12.47 10.39
C ASN A 151 0.78 12.21 11.33
N HIS A 152 1.73 11.34 10.96
CA HIS A 152 2.80 10.91 11.84
C HIS A 152 4.20 11.20 11.32
N LEU A 153 4.40 11.20 9.99
CA LEU A 153 5.71 11.52 9.42
C LEU A 153 6.02 13.02 9.61
N PRO A 154 7.11 13.38 10.31
CA PRO A 154 7.47 14.77 10.56
C PRO A 154 7.66 15.56 9.27
N ALA A 155 7.37 16.86 9.32
CA ALA A 155 7.50 17.73 8.16
C ALA A 155 8.95 17.78 7.64
N GLU A 156 9.92 17.76 8.55
CA GLU A 156 11.36 17.75 8.25
C GLU A 156 11.75 16.51 7.46
N ALA A 157 11.18 15.34 7.80
CA ALA A 157 11.42 14.11 7.07
C ALA A 157 10.84 14.17 5.65
N LYS A 158 9.64 14.72 5.48
CA LYS A 158 9.05 14.93 4.13
C LYS A 158 9.91 15.85 3.28
N ILE A 159 10.37 16.96 3.85
CA ILE A 159 11.24 17.93 3.18
C ILE A 159 12.55 17.27 2.77
N ALA A 160 13.18 16.47 3.65
CA ALA A 160 14.41 15.75 3.33
C ALA A 160 14.22 14.80 2.14
N LEU A 161 13.15 14.00 2.14
CA LEU A 161 12.83 13.09 1.04
C LEU A 161 12.58 13.83 -0.29
N GLU A 162 11.95 15.01 -0.25
CA GLU A 162 11.74 15.84 -1.44
C GLU A 162 13.06 16.40 -2.00
N TRP A 163 13.99 16.78 -1.13
CA TRP A 163 15.32 17.23 -1.55
C TRP A 163 16.14 16.12 -2.18
N GLU A 164 16.09 14.91 -1.62
CA GLU A 164 16.72 13.73 -2.21
C GLU A 164 16.20 13.50 -3.65
N ASP A 165 14.89 13.59 -3.86
CA ASP A 165 14.29 13.43 -5.19
C ASP A 165 14.74 14.52 -6.18
N ARG A 166 14.86 15.78 -5.71
CA ARG A 166 15.35 16.89 -6.53
C ARG A 166 16.80 16.69 -6.93
N LEU A 167 17.65 16.29 -5.98
CA LEU A 167 19.07 16.02 -6.22
C LEU A 167 19.25 14.83 -7.17
N ALA A 168 18.47 13.76 -7.00
CA ALA A 168 18.50 12.61 -7.89
C ALA A 168 18.16 13.02 -9.35
N LYS A 169 17.12 13.84 -9.54
CA LYS A 169 16.74 14.38 -10.87
C LYS A 169 17.86 15.22 -11.48
N LEU A 170 18.44 16.15 -10.71
CA LEU A 170 19.55 16.99 -11.17
C LEU A 170 20.76 16.13 -11.58
N SER A 171 21.11 15.13 -10.77
CA SER A 171 22.24 14.24 -11.06
C SER A 171 22.03 13.45 -12.36
N MET A 172 20.80 12.99 -12.63
CA MET A 172 20.45 12.31 -13.88
C MET A 172 20.54 13.25 -15.08
N GLN A 173 20.08 14.49 -14.95
CA GLN A 173 20.18 15.50 -16.00
C GLN A 173 21.65 15.76 -16.34
N VAL A 174 22.50 16.05 -15.35
CA VAL A 174 23.93 16.29 -15.57
C VAL A 174 24.61 15.10 -16.24
N LYS A 175 24.35 13.87 -15.78
CA LYS A 175 24.88 12.65 -16.42
C LYS A 175 24.44 12.50 -17.87
N ARG A 176 23.19 12.86 -18.19
CA ARG A 176 22.67 12.81 -19.56
C ARG A 176 23.33 13.84 -20.46
N TRP A 177 23.55 15.06 -19.97
CA TRP A 177 24.27 16.10 -20.71
C TRP A 177 25.73 15.70 -20.97
N LEU A 178 26.44 15.17 -19.97
CA LEU A 178 27.82 14.71 -20.13
C LEU A 178 28.00 13.51 -21.07
N LYS A 179 26.95 12.72 -21.32
CA LYS A 179 26.97 11.62 -22.30
C LYS A 179 26.67 12.08 -23.74
N LEU A 180 26.17 13.30 -23.90
CA LEU A 180 25.79 13.89 -25.19
C LEU A 180 26.79 14.94 -25.68
N ALA A 181 27.77 15.31 -24.85
CA ALA A 181 28.90 16.19 -25.16
C ALA A 181 30.15 15.36 -25.47
#